data_AF-A0A924CPM5-F1
#
_entry.id   AF-A0A924CPM5-F1
#
_cell.length_a   1.000
_cell.length_b   1.000
_cell.length_c   1.000
_cell.angle_alpha   90.00
_cell.angle_beta   90.00
_cell.angle_gamma   90.00
#
_symmetry.space_group_name_H-M   'P 1'
#
loop_
_entity.id
_entity.type
_entity.pdbx_description
1 polymer ?
#
loop_
_entity_poly.entity_id
_entity_poly.type
_entity_poly.pdbx_seq_one_letter_code
_entity_poly.pdbx_strand_id
1 'polypeptide(L)'
;MGTEYKITRAADNMIYELDHKPVFEVLRQYFSEDEIARWDRTMVSFCFGFKPQGMEEFAIRYLPRKDEAAGAVMLQTEAIEGTSAWMNQNLNG
;
A
#
# COMPACT_ATOMS: atom_id res chain seq x y z
N MET A 1 3.72 12.95 -7.91
CA MET A 1 3.81 11.55 -7.47
C MET A 1 4.39 11.55 -6.07
N GLY A 2 3.84 10.72 -5.18
CA GLY A 2 4.30 10.64 -3.79
C GLY A 2 5.60 9.86 -3.65
N THR A 3 5.87 9.38 -2.44
CA THR A 3 7.08 8.60 -2.12
C THR A 3 7.01 7.22 -2.74
N GLU A 4 8.11 6.79 -3.37
CA GLU A 4 8.29 5.44 -3.89
C GLU A 4 8.70 4.48 -2.76
N TYR A 5 8.14 3.27 -2.79
CA TYR A 5 8.49 2.16 -1.92
C TYR A 5 8.60 0.88 -2.74
N LYS A 6 9.52 0.01 -2.37
CA LYS A 6 9.68 -1.31 -3.00
C LYS A 6 9.00 -2.38 -2.16
N ILE A 7 8.16 -3.20 -2.80
CA ILE A 7 7.63 -4.41 -2.17
C ILE A 7 8.80 -5.36 -1.93
N THR A 8 9.08 -5.67 -0.67
CA THR A 8 10.24 -6.47 -0.25
C THR A 8 9.85 -7.81 0.36
N ARG A 9 8.59 -7.94 0.81
CA ARG A 9 7.99 -9.21 1.19
C ARG A 9 6.51 -9.25 0.82
N ALA A 10 6.12 -10.24 0.02
CA ALA A 10 4.74 -10.46 -0.40
C ALA A 10 4.43 -11.95 -0.62
N ALA A 11 3.16 -12.31 -0.49
CA ALA A 11 2.66 -13.65 -0.85
C ALA A 11 1.22 -13.53 -1.36
N ASP A 12 0.93 -14.17 -2.49
CA ASP A 12 -0.33 -14.01 -3.22
C ASP A 12 -0.61 -12.52 -3.48
N ASN A 13 -1.67 -11.98 -2.90
CA ASN A 13 -2.03 -10.58 -2.97
C ASN A 13 -1.76 -9.81 -1.67
N MET A 14 -1.02 -10.39 -0.73
CA MET A 14 -0.70 -9.80 0.56
C MET A 14 0.69 -9.17 0.54
N ILE A 15 0.78 -7.90 0.91
CA ILE A 15 2.03 -7.17 1.15
C ILE A 15 2.31 -7.17 2.64
N TYR A 16 3.50 -7.62 3.02
CA TYR A 16 3.97 -7.61 4.40
C TYR A 16 5.02 -6.53 4.64
N GLU A 17 5.88 -6.27 3.65
CA GLU A 17 7.00 -5.33 3.79
C GLU A 17 7.17 -4.41 2.59
N LEU A 18 7.52 -3.16 2.91
CA LEU A 18 7.90 -2.11 2.00
C LEU A 18 9.27 -1.58 2.44
N ASP A 19 10.25 -1.55 1.53
CA ASP A 19 11.64 -1.16 1.81
C ASP A 19 12.24 -1.84 3.05
N HIS A 20 12.00 -3.15 3.19
CA HIS A 20 12.42 -3.98 4.32
C HIS A 20 11.86 -3.56 5.68
N LYS A 21 10.73 -2.84 5.67
CA LYS A 21 9.99 -2.45 6.87
C LYS A 21 8.60 -3.07 6.87
N PRO A 22 8.05 -3.44 8.04
CA PRO A 22 6.67 -3.88 8.16
C PRO A 22 5.71 -2.85 7.54
N VAL A 23 4.75 -3.31 6.75
CA VAL A 23 3.89 -2.41 5.97
C VAL A 23 3.14 -1.40 6.86
N PHE A 24 2.71 -1.81 8.06
CA PHE A 24 2.06 -0.90 9.01
C PHE A 24 3.00 0.17 9.59
N GLU A 25 4.31 -0.08 9.69
CA GLU A 25 5.27 0.97 10.05
C GLU A 25 5.31 2.06 8.97
N VAL A 26 5.31 1.66 7.71
CA VAL A 26 5.30 2.60 6.59
C VAL A 26 3.97 3.35 6.51
N LEU A 27 2.85 2.65 6.67
CA LEU A 27 1.50 3.24 6.62
C LEU A 27 1.26 4.27 7.72
N ARG A 28 1.88 4.13 8.90
CA ARG A 28 1.81 5.13 9.99
C ARG A 28 2.37 6.51 9.61
N GLN A 29 3.12 6.61 8.53
CA GLN A 29 3.57 7.91 7.99
C GLN A 29 2.45 8.65 7.25
N TYR A 30 1.38 7.93 6.89
CA TYR A 30 0.25 8.42 6.10
C TYR A 30 -1.06 8.40 6.89
N PHE A 31 -1.16 7.55 7.91
CA PHE A 31 -2.36 7.32 8.72
C PHE A 31 -2.06 7.40 10.20
N SER A 32 -3.01 7.97 10.94
CA SER A 32 -3.10 7.79 12.38
C SER A 32 -3.43 6.32 12.74
N GLU A 33 -3.13 5.93 13.97
CA GLU A 33 -3.52 4.60 14.50
C GLU A 33 -5.04 4.38 14.42
N ASP A 34 -5.84 5.43 14.61
CA ASP A 34 -7.30 5.37 14.50
C ASP A 34 -7.77 5.07 13.06
N GLU A 35 -7.11 5.65 12.06
CA GLU A 35 -7.38 5.36 10.64
C GLU A 35 -6.94 3.94 10.28
N ILE A 36 -5.82 3.47 10.82
CA ILE A 36 -5.39 2.08 10.64
C ILE A 36 -6.39 1.13 11.30
N ALA A 37 -6.91 1.45 12.49
CA ALA A 37 -7.92 0.64 13.17
C ALA A 37 -9.25 0.60 12.40
N ARG A 38 -9.68 1.74 11.82
CA ARG A 38 -10.93 1.89 11.04
C ARG A 38 -10.72 1.74 9.54
N TRP A 39 -10.15 0.61 9.15
CA TRP A 39 -9.73 0.35 7.77
C TRP A 39 -10.85 0.45 6.72
N ASP A 40 -12.08 0.14 7.12
CA ASP A 40 -13.27 0.25 6.27
C ASP A 40 -13.50 1.67 5.72
N ARG A 41 -13.06 2.68 6.48
CA ARG A 41 -13.14 4.10 6.08
C ARG A 41 -11.86 4.62 5.43
N THR A 42 -10.72 4.07 5.79
CA THR A 42 -9.39 4.50 5.29
C THR A 42 -9.07 3.93 3.92
N MET A 43 -9.55 2.71 3.64
CA MET A 43 -9.34 2.00 2.38
C MET A 43 -9.82 2.76 1.14
N VAL A 44 -10.85 3.60 1.27
CA VAL A 44 -11.40 4.38 0.15
C VAL A 44 -10.58 5.64 -0.16
N SER A 45 -9.80 6.16 0.79
CA SER A 45 -8.98 7.36 0.59
C SER A 45 -7.54 7.06 0.17
N PHE A 46 -7.12 5.79 0.22
CA PHE A 46 -5.74 5.40 -0.03
C PHE A 46 -5.57 4.43 -1.18
N CYS A 47 -4.58 4.72 -2.02
CA CYS A 47 -4.23 3.90 -3.16
C CYS A 47 -2.73 3.78 -3.32
N PHE A 48 -2.30 2.64 -3.84
CA PHE A 48 -0.97 2.50 -4.41
C PHE A 48 -1.04 2.85 -5.89
N GLY A 49 -0.21 3.80 -6.30
CA GLY A 49 0.12 3.96 -7.72
C GLY A 49 1.18 2.94 -8.09
N PHE A 50 0.95 2.16 -9.13
CA PHE A 50 1.95 1.29 -9.74
C PHE A 50 2.25 1.81 -11.14
N LYS A 51 3.52 1.87 -11.54
CA LYS A 51 3.88 2.26 -12.90
C LYS A 51 4.23 1.02 -13.72
N PRO A 52 3.35 0.57 -14.64
CA PRO A 52 3.68 -0.53 -15.55
C PRO A 52 4.86 -0.13 -16.45
N GLN A 53 5.69 -1.10 -16.83
CA GLN A 53 6.80 -0.84 -17.74
C GLN A 53 6.29 -0.28 -19.09
N GLY A 54 6.87 0.85 -19.53
CA GLY A 54 6.51 1.49 -20.79
C GLY A 54 5.24 2.34 -20.76
N MET A 55 4.58 2.50 -19.60
CA MET A 55 3.45 3.40 -19.44
C MET A 55 3.86 4.66 -18.67
N GLU A 56 3.42 5.83 -19.13
CA GLU A 56 3.62 7.10 -18.41
C GLU A 56 2.66 7.23 -17.22
N GLU A 57 1.48 6.63 -17.33
CA GLU A 57 0.42 6.69 -16.33
C GLU A 57 0.54 5.60 -15.26
N PHE A 58 0.04 5.92 -14.07
CA PHE A 58 0.05 5.00 -12.92
C PHE A 58 -1.28 4.26 -12.84
N ALA A 59 -1.18 2.94 -12.70
CA ALA A 59 -2.28 2.09 -12.31
C ALA A 59 -2.57 2.27 -10.82
N ILE A 60 -3.69 2.91 -10.50
CA ILE A 60 -4.14 3.11 -9.12
C ILE A 60 -4.81 1.83 -8.60
N ARG A 61 -4.44 1.38 -7.40
CA ARG A 61 -5.00 0.20 -6.72
C ARG A 61 -5.35 0.51 -5.27
N TYR A 62 -6.56 0.15 -4.87
CA TYR A 62 -7.00 0.25 -3.48
C TYR A 62 -6.49 -0.93 -2.65
N LEU A 63 -6.47 -0.78 -1.32
CA LEU A 63 -6.08 -1.81 -0.37
C LEU A 63 -7.31 -2.45 0.31
N PRO A 64 -8.04 -3.37 -0.35
CA PRO A 64 -9.37 -3.85 0.04
C PRO A 64 -9.47 -4.45 1.46
N ARG A 65 -8.35 -4.86 2.04
CA ARG A 65 -8.32 -5.55 3.32
C ARG A 65 -6.97 -5.37 4.01
N LYS A 66 -6.97 -5.46 5.33
CA LYS A 66 -5.79 -5.71 6.15
C LYS A 66 -5.92 -7.01 6.94
N ASP A 67 -4.79 -7.58 7.30
CA ASP A 67 -4.67 -8.66 8.27
C ASP A 67 -3.66 -8.22 9.34
N GLU A 68 -4.19 -7.81 10.50
CA GLU A 68 -3.35 -7.33 11.60
C GLU A 68 -2.55 -8.45 12.26
N ALA A 69 -3.11 -9.65 12.34
CA ALA A 69 -2.44 -10.79 12.95
C ALA A 69 -1.24 -11.22 12.10
N ALA A 70 -1.40 -11.18 10.77
CA ALA A 70 -0.33 -11.48 9.82
C ALA A 70 0.60 -10.28 9.54
N GLY A 71 0.22 -9.06 9.94
CA GLY A 71 0.99 -7.85 9.70
C GLY A 71 0.99 -7.40 8.23
N ALA A 72 -0.13 -7.57 7.52
CA ALA A 72 -0.20 -7.42 6.07
C ALA A 72 -1.39 -6.61 5.55
N VAL A 73 -1.28 -6.10 4.34
CA VAL A 73 -2.38 -5.47 3.58
C VAL A 73 -2.57 -6.16 2.24
N MET A 74 -3.81 -6.20 1.76
CA MET A 74 -4.19 -6.91 0.55
C MET A 74 -4.24 -5.94 -0.64
N LEU A 75 -3.67 -6.34 -1.77
CA LEU A 75 -3.93 -5.76 -3.10
C LEU A 75 -5.10 -6.48 -3.78
N GLN A 76 -5.77 -5.79 -4.71
CA GLN A 76 -6.80 -6.41 -5.56
C GLN A 76 -6.21 -7.38 -6.60
N THR A 77 -4.90 -7.34 -6.82
CA THR A 77 -4.14 -8.19 -7.73
C THR A 77 -2.96 -8.82 -7.00
N GLU A 78 -2.25 -9.72 -7.66
CA GLU A 78 -1.01 -10.29 -7.12
C GLU A 78 -0.02 -9.20 -6.71
N ALA A 79 0.62 -9.40 -5.55
CA ALA A 79 1.64 -8.54 -4.98
C ALA A 79 3.01 -9.15 -5.31
N ILE A 80 3.73 -8.53 -6.24
CA ILE A 80 5.00 -9.06 -6.74
C ILE A 80 6.17 -8.36 -6.03
N GLU A 81 6.98 -9.14 -5.32
CA GLU A 81 8.23 -8.65 -4.73
C GLU A 81 9.15 -8.03 -5.79
N GLY A 82 9.82 -6.94 -5.41
CA GLY A 82 10.65 -6.16 -6.32
C GLY A 82 9.89 -5.07 -7.09
N THR A 83 8.55 -5.07 -7.06
CA THR A 83 7.73 -4.04 -7.68
C THR A 83 7.73 -2.76 -6.86
N SER A 84 7.85 -1.61 -7.53
CA SER A 84 7.69 -0.30 -6.91
C SER A 84 6.20 0.08 -6.79
N ALA A 85 5.84 0.62 -5.63
CA ALA A 85 4.56 1.24 -5.34
C ALA A 85 4.79 2.69 -4.90
N TRP A 86 3.94 3.60 -5.34
CA TRP A 86 4.00 5.01 -4.98
C TRP A 86 2.82 5.36 -4.09
N MET A 87 3.12 5.96 -2.94
CA MET A 87 2.13 6.39 -1.96
C MET A 87 2.20 7.91 -1.81
N ASN A 88 1.06 8.58 -1.94
CA ASN A 88 0.96 10.02 -1.67
C ASN A 88 0.28 10.26 -0.32
N GLN A 89 0.64 11.34 0.36
CA GLN A 89 -0.15 11.82 1.49
C GLN A 89 -1.57 12.13 1.00
N ASN A 90 -2.57 11.83 1.84
CA ASN A 90 -3.98 11.98 1.54
C ASN A 90 -4.27 13.27 0.74
N LEU A 91 -5.01 13.14 -0.37
CA LEU A 91 -5.61 14.26 -1.12
C LEU A 91 -6.82 14.88 -0.39
N ASN A 92 -6.89 14.74 0.94
CA ASN A 92 -7.94 15.37 1.73
C ASN A 92 -7.47 16.77 2.13
N GLY A 93 -7.78 17.73 1.25
CA GLY A 93 -8.04 19.11 1.66
C GLY A 93 -9.42 19.27 2.27
#